data_AF-A0A6B3HTB2-F1
#
_entry.id   AF-A0A6B3HTB2-F1
#
_cell.length_a   1.000
_cell.length_b   1.000
_cell.length_c   1.000
_cell.angle_alpha   90.00
_cell.angle_beta   90.00
_cell.angle_gamma   90.00
#
_symmetry.space_group_name_H-M   'P 1'
#
loop_
_entity.id
_entity.type
_entity.pdbx_description
1 polymer ?
#
loop_
_entity_poly.entity_id
_entity_poly.type
_entity_poly.pdbx_seq_one_letter_code
_entity_poly.pdbx_strand_id
1 'polypeptide(L)'
;REGPLQPRDTVLMYAEGREQQAPLYRREDLHPTDTVTGPAVVAEDDATTVVDPGWQAAGSATGHLVLTRARPRPDWTAVGTCVDPVMLEVFNSLFMSIAEQMGVRLENTAHSVNIKERLDFSCALFDARGNLIANAPHIPVHLGSMG
;
A
#
# COMPACT_ATOMS: atom_id res chain seq x y z
N ARG A 1 30.28 7.86 11.77
CA ARG A 1 30.95 6.56 12.04
C ARG A 1 32.01 6.34 10.95
N GLU A 2 33.19 5.80 11.27
CA GLU A 2 34.32 5.61 10.31
C GLU A 2 34.46 4.18 9.75
N GLY A 3 33.42 3.34 9.83
CA GLY A 3 33.49 1.96 9.35
C GLY A 3 32.20 1.51 8.68
N PRO A 4 32.24 0.47 7.82
CA PRO A 4 31.08 0.00 7.07
C PRO A 4 29.95 -0.40 8.02
N LEU A 5 28.70 -0.19 7.58
CA LEU A 5 27.51 -0.69 8.27
C LEU A 5 27.62 -2.21 8.42
N GLN A 6 27.39 -2.69 9.64
CA GLN A 6 27.43 -4.12 9.95
C GLN A 6 26.08 -4.53 10.54
N PRO A 7 25.56 -5.71 10.18
CA PRO A 7 24.37 -6.24 10.81
C PRO A 7 24.63 -6.49 12.29
N ARG A 8 23.63 -6.20 13.12
CA ARG A 8 23.65 -6.49 14.56
C ARG A 8 23.33 -7.95 14.84
N ASP A 9 22.50 -8.55 14.00
CA ASP A 9 22.12 -9.96 14.08
C ASP A 9 21.66 -10.47 12.72
N THR A 10 21.29 -11.74 12.65
CA THR A 10 20.60 -12.37 11.52
C THR A 10 19.29 -12.97 12.00
N VAL A 11 18.20 -12.68 11.29
CA VAL A 11 16.86 -13.15 11.63
C VAL A 11 16.26 -13.94 10.49
N LEU A 12 15.35 -14.86 10.80
CA LEU A 12 14.60 -15.58 9.79
C LEU A 12 13.51 -14.66 9.22
N MET A 13 13.48 -14.52 7.89
CA MET A 13 12.52 -13.71 7.15
C MET A 13 11.91 -14.54 6.02
N TYR A 14 10.60 -14.48 5.84
CA TYR A 14 9.94 -15.05 4.67
C TYR A 14 9.87 -14.01 3.54
N ALA A 15 10.50 -14.29 2.40
CA ALA A 15 10.44 -13.42 1.23
C ALA A 15 10.59 -14.23 -0.07
N GLU A 16 10.00 -13.75 -1.17
CA GLU A 16 10.00 -14.47 -2.47
C GLU A 16 9.54 -15.95 -2.34
N GLY A 17 8.58 -16.24 -1.45
CA GLY A 17 7.99 -17.57 -1.31
C GLY A 17 8.80 -18.58 -0.48
N ARG A 18 9.90 -18.15 0.17
CA ARG A 18 10.74 -19.02 1.00
C ARG A 18 11.22 -18.32 2.27
N GLU A 19 11.48 -19.10 3.31
CA GLU A 19 12.23 -18.61 4.48
C GLU A 19 13.70 -18.45 4.12
N GLN A 20 14.31 -17.36 4.60
CA GLN A 20 15.71 -17.06 4.41
C GLN A 20 16.27 -16.27 5.57
N GLN A 21 17.56 -16.45 5.84
CA GLN A 21 18.28 -15.64 6.81
C GLN A 21 18.49 -14.23 6.24
N ALA A 22 18.08 -13.22 6.99
CA ALA A 22 18.17 -11.81 6.61
C ALA A 22 18.94 -11.03 7.69
N PRO A 23 19.89 -10.16 7.30
CA PRO A 23 20.58 -9.30 8.26
C PRO A 23 19.62 -8.33 8.94
N LEU A 24 19.76 -8.19 10.25
CA LEU A 24 19.09 -7.21 11.08
C LEU A 24 20.02 -6.03 11.35
N TYR A 25 19.60 -4.84 10.94
CA TYR A 25 20.27 -3.58 11.23
C TYR A 25 19.47 -2.78 12.25
N ARG A 26 20.16 -1.95 13.03
CA ARG A 26 19.52 -0.92 13.87
C ARG A 26 19.55 0.41 13.13
N ARG A 27 18.43 1.12 13.10
CA ARG A 27 18.32 2.41 12.41
C ARG A 27 19.34 3.42 12.90
N GLU A 28 19.61 3.46 14.20
CA GLU A 28 20.63 4.32 14.83
C GLU A 28 22.04 4.13 14.26
N ASP A 29 22.34 2.95 13.70
CA ASP A 29 23.64 2.66 13.10
C ASP A 29 23.73 3.10 11.63
N LEU A 30 22.61 3.41 10.97
CA LEU A 30 22.56 3.80 9.55
C LEU A 30 22.88 5.28 9.37
N HIS A 31 23.99 5.56 8.68
CA HIS A 31 24.38 6.89 8.23
C HIS A 31 23.78 7.22 6.84
N PRO A 32 23.68 8.49 6.44
CA PRO A 32 23.15 8.87 5.12
C PRO A 32 23.90 8.30 3.91
N THR A 33 25.12 7.82 4.12
CA THR A 33 25.97 7.18 3.10
C THR A 33 25.76 5.67 3.03
N ASP A 34 25.09 5.08 4.02
CA ASP A 34 24.90 3.64 4.10
C ASP A 34 23.66 3.22 3.31
N THR A 35 23.76 2.04 2.70
CA THR A 35 22.65 1.44 1.96
C THR A 35 22.49 -0.01 2.40
N VAL A 36 21.27 -0.37 2.77
CA VAL A 36 20.86 -1.73 3.09
C VAL A 36 20.11 -2.28 1.88
N THR A 37 20.65 -3.32 1.24
CA THR A 37 19.97 -4.01 0.14
C THR A 37 19.17 -5.18 0.70
N GLY A 38 17.90 -5.28 0.32
CA GLY A 38 17.02 -6.38 0.72
C GLY A 38 17.43 -7.72 0.09
N PRO A 39 17.09 -8.86 0.70
CA PRO A 39 16.27 -9.02 1.92
C PRO A 39 16.99 -8.60 3.19
N ALA A 40 16.40 -7.71 3.99
CA ALA A 40 16.96 -7.25 5.25
C ALA A 40 15.86 -6.71 6.18
N VAL A 41 16.17 -6.61 7.47
CA VAL A 41 15.29 -5.97 8.46
C VAL A 41 16.03 -4.78 9.08
N VAL A 42 15.35 -3.65 9.21
CA VAL A 42 15.85 -2.46 9.90
C VAL A 42 14.94 -2.19 11.08
N ALA A 43 15.45 -2.37 12.30
CA ALA A 43 14.71 -2.11 13.53
C ALA A 43 15.00 -0.71 14.07
N GLU A 44 13.95 -0.05 14.54
CA GLU A 44 13.93 1.24 15.23
C GLU A 44 13.33 1.00 16.63
N ASP A 45 13.28 2.04 17.46
CA ASP A 45 12.71 1.92 18.80
C ASP A 45 11.18 1.75 18.77
N ASP A 46 10.53 2.33 17.75
CA ASP A 46 9.07 2.37 17.58
C ASP A 46 8.57 1.68 16.31
N ALA A 47 9.48 1.21 15.44
CA ALA A 47 9.14 0.60 14.15
C ALA A 47 10.10 -0.52 13.75
N THR A 48 9.67 -1.38 12.83
CA THR A 48 10.52 -2.36 12.18
C THR A 48 10.20 -2.39 10.70
N THR A 49 11.16 -1.95 9.89
CA THR A 49 11.03 -1.87 8.44
C THR A 49 11.65 -3.09 7.79
N VAL A 50 10.86 -3.80 6.99
CA VAL A 50 11.32 -4.92 6.18
C VAL A 50 11.73 -4.40 4.81
N VAL A 51 12.97 -4.67 4.40
CA VAL A 51 13.51 -4.32 3.08
C VAL A 51 13.44 -5.57 2.21
N ASP A 52 12.43 -5.64 1.36
CA ASP A 52 12.20 -6.80 0.48
C ASP A 52 13.31 -6.98 -0.58
N PRO A 53 13.48 -8.20 -1.13
CA PRO A 53 14.34 -8.44 -2.27
C PRO A 53 14.08 -7.46 -3.43
N GLY A 54 15.14 -6.83 -3.93
CA GLY A 54 15.06 -5.83 -5.01
C GLY A 54 14.71 -4.41 -4.55
N TRP A 55 14.58 -4.18 -3.25
CA TRP A 55 14.57 -2.85 -2.64
C TRP A 55 15.90 -2.55 -1.96
N GLN A 56 16.17 -1.27 -1.78
CA GLN A 56 17.26 -0.72 -1.00
C GLN A 56 16.70 0.31 -0.02
N ALA A 57 17.25 0.36 1.18
CA ALA A 57 16.96 1.38 2.17
C ALA A 57 18.23 2.17 2.47
N ALA A 58 18.14 3.48 2.51
CA ALA A 58 19.26 4.36 2.85
C ALA A 58 18.81 5.41 3.87
N GLY A 59 19.72 5.81 4.76
CA GLY A 59 19.50 6.98 5.60
C GLY A 59 19.47 8.25 4.75
N SER A 60 18.63 9.21 5.12
CA SER A 60 18.70 10.59 4.62
C SER A 60 19.46 11.47 5.60
N ALA A 61 20.07 12.55 5.12
CA ALA A 61 20.68 13.59 5.96
C ALA A 61 19.71 14.21 6.98
N THR A 62 18.41 14.16 6.71
CA THR A 62 17.35 14.64 7.63
C THR A 62 16.86 13.58 8.62
N GLY A 63 17.46 12.38 8.62
CA GLY A 63 17.08 11.30 9.53
C GLY A 63 15.99 10.35 9.02
N HIS A 64 15.42 10.57 7.83
CA HIS A 64 14.47 9.63 7.23
C HIS A 64 15.14 8.35 6.74
N LEU A 65 14.38 7.25 6.69
CA LEU A 65 14.75 6.04 5.96
C LEU A 65 14.08 6.07 4.59
N VAL A 66 14.86 6.15 3.52
CA VAL A 66 14.36 6.23 2.14
C VAL A 66 14.46 4.85 1.51
N LEU A 67 13.32 4.28 1.11
CA LEU A 67 13.28 3.04 0.35
C LEU A 67 13.22 3.33 -1.14
N THR A 68 14.20 2.80 -1.88
CA THR A 68 14.27 2.90 -3.33
C THR A 68 14.24 1.51 -3.93
N ARG A 69 13.53 1.37 -5.04
CA ARG A 69 13.51 0.12 -5.80
C ARG A 69 14.81 -0.01 -6.61
N ALA A 70 15.61 -1.04 -6.31
CA ALA A 70 16.89 -1.30 -6.96
C ALA A 70 16.77 -2.20 -8.20
N ARG A 71 15.82 -3.15 -8.18
CA ARG A 71 15.47 -3.95 -9.35
C ARG A 71 14.15 -3.44 -9.92
N PRO A 72 14.08 -3.07 -11.23
CA PRO A 72 12.82 -2.79 -11.89
C PRO A 72 11.82 -3.90 -11.57
N ARG A 73 10.54 -3.56 -11.39
CA ARG A 73 9.53 -4.62 -11.40
C ARG A 73 9.70 -5.34 -12.75
N PRO A 74 9.61 -6.68 -12.80
CA PRO A 74 9.36 -7.32 -14.09
C PRO A 74 8.22 -6.53 -14.71
N ASP A 75 8.37 -6.12 -15.97
CA ASP A 75 7.32 -5.41 -16.66
C ASP A 75 6.05 -6.19 -16.35
N TRP A 76 5.11 -5.54 -15.66
CA TRP A 76 3.75 -5.88 -15.92
C TRP A 76 3.68 -5.67 -17.42
N THR A 77 3.79 -6.75 -18.21
CA THR A 77 3.06 -6.82 -19.45
C THR A 77 1.70 -6.37 -19.00
N ALA A 78 1.38 -5.09 -19.27
CA ALA A 78 0.05 -4.56 -19.07
C ALA A 78 -0.80 -5.69 -19.61
N VAL A 79 -1.59 -6.32 -18.71
CA VAL A 79 -2.46 -7.43 -19.09
C VAL A 79 -2.99 -6.99 -20.44
N GLY A 80 -2.59 -7.72 -21.49
CA GLY A 80 -2.84 -7.25 -22.83
C GLY A 80 -4.32 -6.95 -22.94
N THR A 81 -4.78 -6.37 -24.04
CA THR A 81 -6.23 -6.25 -24.29
C THR A 81 -7.00 -7.57 -24.17
N CYS A 82 -6.32 -8.72 -24.02
CA CYS A 82 -6.84 -9.92 -23.36
C CYS A 82 -7.25 -9.65 -21.88
N VAL A 83 -8.45 -9.12 -21.72
CA VAL A 83 -9.17 -9.08 -20.44
C VAL A 83 -9.15 -10.48 -19.80
N ASP A 84 -8.43 -10.63 -18.69
CA ASP A 84 -8.52 -11.83 -17.84
C ASP A 84 -9.82 -11.71 -17.01
N PRO A 85 -10.82 -12.58 -17.23
CA PRO A 85 -12.10 -12.51 -16.54
C PRO A 85 -11.96 -12.68 -15.02
N VAL A 86 -10.95 -13.42 -14.55
CA VAL A 86 -10.68 -13.58 -13.11
C VAL A 86 -10.19 -12.26 -12.52
N MET A 87 -9.22 -11.62 -13.18
CA MET A 87 -8.70 -10.33 -12.72
C MET A 87 -9.75 -9.23 -12.81
N LEU A 88 -10.59 -9.23 -13.85
CA LEU A 88 -11.68 -8.26 -13.97
C LEU A 88 -12.70 -8.41 -12.83
N GLU A 89 -13.04 -9.65 -12.47
CA GLU A 89 -13.91 -9.91 -11.32
C GLU A 89 -13.28 -9.51 -9.98
N VAL A 90 -11.97 -9.76 -9.80
CA VAL A 90 -11.23 -9.32 -8.61
C VAL A 90 -11.24 -7.80 -8.51
N PHE A 91 -10.96 -7.08 -9.60
CA PHE A 91 -11.00 -5.61 -9.59
C PHE A 91 -12.40 -5.09 -9.31
N ASN A 92 -13.42 -5.67 -9.94
CA ASN A 92 -14.81 -5.30 -9.70
C ASN A 92 -15.17 -5.47 -8.22
N SER A 93 -14.85 -6.63 -7.63
CA SER A 93 -15.07 -6.92 -6.21
C SER A 93 -14.32 -5.94 -5.29
N LEU A 94 -13.07 -5.60 -5.61
CA LEU A 94 -12.28 -4.65 -4.82
C LEU A 94 -12.88 -3.23 -4.87
N PHE A 95 -13.22 -2.71 -6.05
CA PHE A 95 -13.78 -1.37 -6.17
C PHE A 95 -15.16 -1.25 -5.52
N MET A 96 -16.01 -2.28 -5.66
CA MET A 96 -17.28 -2.35 -4.93
C MET A 96 -17.06 -2.36 -3.41
N SER A 97 -16.12 -3.17 -2.93
CA SER A 97 -15.80 -3.25 -1.50
C SER A 97 -15.34 -1.89 -0.94
N ILE A 98 -14.51 -1.15 -1.67
CA ILE A 98 -14.08 0.20 -1.24
C ILE A 98 -15.29 1.13 -1.13
N ALA A 99 -16.16 1.16 -2.15
CA ALA A 99 -17.33 2.02 -2.14
C ALA A 99 -18.28 1.67 -0.98
N GLU A 100 -18.50 0.39 -0.71
CA GLU A 100 -19.31 -0.08 0.41
C GLU A 100 -18.70 0.32 1.76
N GLN A 101 -17.40 0.11 1.96
CA GLN A 101 -16.72 0.51 3.19
C GLN A 101 -16.78 2.02 3.42
N MET A 102 -16.68 2.84 2.37
CA MET A 102 -16.92 4.29 2.48
C MET A 102 -18.31 4.59 3.02
N GLY A 103 -19.34 3.90 2.51
CA GLY A 103 -20.72 4.09 2.95
C GLY A 103 -20.93 3.72 4.41
N VAL A 104 -20.46 2.55 4.82
CA VAL A 104 -20.53 2.07 6.22
C VAL A 104 -19.80 3.04 7.16
N ARG A 105 -18.65 3.58 6.76
CA ARG A 105 -17.91 4.55 7.59
C ARG A 105 -18.65 5.89 7.71
N LEU A 106 -19.24 6.36 6.62
CA LEU A 106 -20.02 7.60 6.62
C LEU A 106 -21.26 7.49 7.51
N GLU A 107 -22.02 6.39 7.37
CA GLU A 107 -23.19 6.11 8.21
C GLU A 107 -22.84 6.08 9.70
N ASN A 108 -21.78 5.36 10.06
CA ASN A 108 -21.37 5.19 11.47
C ASN A 108 -20.86 6.48 12.12
N THR A 109 -20.37 7.43 11.33
CA THR A 109 -19.81 8.71 11.83
C THR A 109 -20.76 9.89 11.65
N ALA A 110 -21.89 9.70 10.98
CA ALA A 110 -22.83 10.77 10.72
C ALA A 110 -23.61 11.20 11.96
N HIS A 111 -23.65 12.52 12.21
CA HIS A 111 -24.58 13.13 13.17
C HIS A 111 -25.93 13.50 12.53
N SER A 112 -26.02 13.52 11.20
CA SER A 112 -27.26 13.84 10.47
C SER A 112 -28.21 12.66 10.46
N VAL A 113 -29.45 12.88 10.90
CA VAL A 113 -30.52 11.87 10.84
C VAL A 113 -30.84 11.44 9.41
N ASN A 114 -30.68 12.33 8.43
CA ASN A 114 -30.89 11.97 7.02
C ASN A 114 -29.82 10.98 6.52
N ILE A 115 -28.58 11.09 7.02
CA ILE A 115 -27.49 10.19 6.62
C ILE A 115 -27.51 8.91 7.46
N LYS A 116 -27.72 9.02 8.77
CA LYS A 116 -27.64 7.91 9.72
C LYS A 116 -28.87 6.98 9.70
N GLU A 117 -30.06 7.54 9.60
CA GLU A 117 -31.32 6.77 9.71
C GLU A 117 -32.00 6.58 8.36
N ARG A 118 -31.95 7.62 7.50
CA ARG A 118 -32.60 7.58 6.18
C ARG A 118 -31.67 7.10 5.06
N LEU A 119 -30.37 6.92 5.35
CA LEU A 119 -29.34 6.52 4.40
C LEU A 119 -29.35 7.35 3.09
N ASP A 120 -29.62 8.65 3.25
CA ASP A 120 -29.69 9.60 2.13
C ASP A 120 -28.30 10.12 1.77
N PHE A 121 -27.48 9.23 1.23
CA PHE A 121 -26.14 9.51 0.73
C PHE A 121 -25.73 8.49 -0.34
N SER A 122 -24.70 8.83 -1.11
CA SER A 122 -24.08 7.90 -2.05
C SER A 122 -22.57 7.97 -1.92
N CYS A 123 -21.92 6.82 -2.07
CA CYS A 123 -20.47 6.70 -2.12
C CYS A 123 -20.08 6.07 -3.45
N ALA A 124 -19.13 6.66 -4.17
CA ALA A 124 -18.71 6.19 -5.47
C ALA A 124 -17.24 6.48 -5.76
N LEU A 125 -16.66 5.67 -6.65
CA LEU A 125 -15.33 5.83 -7.22
C LEU A 125 -15.46 6.25 -8.69
N PHE A 126 -14.61 7.19 -9.10
CA PHE A 126 -14.54 7.69 -10.46
C PHE A 126 -13.12 7.56 -11.00
N ASP A 127 -12.97 7.36 -12.30
CA ASP A 127 -11.67 7.48 -12.95
C ASP A 127 -11.26 8.96 -13.14
N ALA A 128 -10.04 9.18 -13.64
CA ALA A 128 -9.51 10.51 -13.90
C ALA A 128 -10.30 11.31 -14.96
N ARG A 129 -11.23 10.67 -15.69
CA ARG A 129 -12.11 11.30 -16.69
C ARG A 129 -13.53 11.52 -16.17
N GLY A 130 -13.83 11.16 -14.92
CA GLY A 130 -15.17 11.28 -14.33
C GLY A 130 -16.10 10.10 -14.62
N ASN A 131 -15.61 9.00 -15.20
CA ASN A 131 -16.45 7.82 -15.41
C ASN A 131 -16.65 7.08 -14.08
N LEU A 132 -17.89 6.70 -13.77
CA LEU A 132 -18.24 5.92 -12.59
C LEU A 132 -17.64 4.50 -12.68
N ILE A 133 -16.84 4.12 -11.68
CA ILE A 133 -16.17 2.82 -11.58
C ILE A 133 -16.90 1.87 -10.63
N ALA A 134 -17.33 2.36 -9.47
CA ALA A 134 -18.09 1.58 -8.49
C ALA A 134 -18.93 2.50 -7.60
N ASN A 135 -20.02 1.99 -7.05
CA ASN A 135 -20.86 2.71 -6.10
C ASN A 135 -21.38 1.81 -4.99
N ALA A 136 -21.55 2.37 -3.80
CA ALA A 136 -22.20 1.72 -2.68
C ALA A 136 -23.70 1.48 -2.98
N PRO A 137 -24.30 0.43 -2.41
CA PRO A 137 -25.68 0.05 -2.71
C PRO A 137 -26.72 0.91 -1.96
N HIS A 138 -26.65 2.25 -2.02
CA HIS A 138 -27.66 3.13 -1.42
C HIS A 138 -27.98 4.36 -2.31
N ILE A 139 -29.28 4.70 -2.35
CA ILE A 139 -30.00 5.71 -3.18
C ILE A 139 -29.21 6.18 -4.42
N PRO A 140 -29.42 5.58 -5.61
CA PRO A 140 -28.61 5.84 -6.82
C PRO A 140 -28.86 7.20 -7.48
N VAL A 141 -29.71 8.05 -6.90
CA VAL A 141 -30.22 9.29 -7.54
C VAL A 141 -29.13 10.35 -7.73
N HIS A 142 -28.15 10.46 -6.82
CA HIS A 142 -27.15 11.54 -6.85
C HIS A 142 -25.99 11.29 -7.82
N LEU A 143 -25.82 10.06 -8.31
CA LEU A 143 -24.63 9.65 -9.08
C LEU A 143 -24.70 10.01 -10.56
N GLY A 144 -25.91 10.16 -11.13
CA GLY A 144 -26.08 10.57 -12.53
C GLY A 144 -25.69 12.02 -12.83
N SER A 145 -25.41 12.82 -11.80
CA SER A 145 -25.06 14.25 -11.92
C SER A 145 -23.58 14.57 -11.66
N MET A 146 -22.77 13.57 -11.30
CA MET A 146 -21.35 13.73 -10.94
C MET A 146 -20.36 13.32 -12.04
N GLY A 147 -20.86 12.84 -13.19
CA GLY A 147 -20.07 12.44 -14.37
C GLY A 147 -20.07 13.48 -15.47
#